data_AF-A0A536AEM4-F1
#
_entry.id   AF-A0A536AEM4-F1
#
_cell.length_a   1.000
_cell.length_b   1.000
_cell.length_c   1.000
_cell.angle_alpha   90.00
_cell.angle_beta   90.00
_cell.angle_gamma   90.00
#
_symmetry.space_group_name_H-M   'P 1'
#
loop_
_entity.id
_entity.type
_entity.pdbx_description
1 polymer ?
#
loop_
_entity_poly.entity_id
_entity_poly.type
_entity_poly.pdbx_seq_one_letter_code
_entity_poly.pdbx_strand_id
1 'polypeptide(L)'
;MVALAERGKGFVVRAQHNAPALGLRVSVGESMRGIALEALRTRDLVVAAKYGAHPDANRLLRGLIASAIAAPLIAHGELVGTLTAYSREPRVFTDETQRLVRLYAAQAAIAIANADLLAETRRLARDDDLTGVLNRRSLLERLEAEISSASRHGDAFAVVMCDVDGLKGVNDSAGHLVGNEVLKAAARAMRETTRAEDVVARVGGDEFVLLLPRTAPLPARALIGRIGARLRDEHYTWAGRANPLPRASFGIAWFPEDGRDADALLGAADARMYQDKTRAREMRVTAAAEAD
;
A
#
# COMPACT_ATOMS: atom_id res chain seq x y z
N MET A 1 14.80 -21.83 -5.71
CA MET A 1 14.79 -20.37 -5.47
C MET A 1 13.81 -19.77 -6.46
N VAL A 2 13.00 -18.82 -6.02
CA VAL A 2 12.10 -18.05 -6.86
C VAL A 2 12.47 -16.58 -6.76
N ALA A 3 12.66 -15.92 -7.89
CA ALA A 3 12.82 -14.47 -7.99
C ALA A 3 11.67 -13.89 -8.81
N LEU A 4 11.07 -12.80 -8.35
CA LEU A 4 9.92 -12.16 -8.99
C LEU A 4 10.25 -10.74 -9.41
N ALA A 5 9.53 -10.23 -10.41
CA ALA A 5 9.60 -8.82 -10.78
C ALA A 5 9.12 -7.92 -9.63
N GLU A 6 9.82 -6.80 -9.40
CA GLU A 6 9.50 -5.79 -8.41
C GLU A 6 9.61 -4.40 -9.07
N ARG A 7 8.53 -3.61 -8.98
CA ARG A 7 8.47 -2.26 -9.55
C ARG A 7 9.64 -1.41 -9.02
N GLY A 8 10.43 -0.84 -9.93
CA GLY A 8 11.58 0.01 -9.60
C GLY A 8 12.84 -0.71 -9.10
N LYS A 9 12.80 -2.03 -8.89
CA LYS A 9 13.96 -2.81 -8.38
C LYS A 9 14.38 -3.98 -9.27
N GLY A 10 13.71 -4.19 -10.41
CA GLY A 10 14.00 -5.31 -11.32
C GLY A 10 13.52 -6.63 -10.74
N PHE A 11 14.31 -7.70 -10.86
CA PHE A 11 13.95 -9.02 -10.32
C PHE A 11 14.66 -9.31 -9.01
N VAL A 12 13.87 -9.68 -7.99
CA VAL A 12 14.33 -9.81 -6.61
C VAL A 12 13.97 -11.20 -6.07
N VAL A 13 14.89 -11.79 -5.31
CA VAL A 13 14.65 -13.10 -4.69
C VAL A 13 13.53 -12.98 -3.65
N ARG A 14 12.46 -13.76 -3.83
CA ARG A 14 11.27 -13.76 -2.97
C ARG A 14 11.12 -15.03 -2.13
N ALA A 15 11.65 -16.14 -2.61
CA ALA A 15 11.64 -17.38 -1.86
C ALA A 15 12.88 -18.22 -2.14
N GLN A 16 13.39 -18.87 -1.10
CA GLN A 16 14.48 -19.84 -1.23
C GLN A 16 14.26 -20.99 -0.25
N HIS A 17 14.70 -22.18 -0.64
CA HIS A 17 14.69 -23.37 0.19
C HIS A 17 16.09 -23.99 0.16
N ASN A 18 16.55 -24.48 1.32
CA ASN A 18 17.89 -25.06 1.52
C ASN A 18 19.07 -24.15 1.10
N ALA A 19 18.90 -22.82 1.16
CA ALA A 19 19.96 -21.84 0.91
C ALA A 19 21.21 -22.05 1.78
N PRO A 20 21.07 -22.16 3.12
CA PRO A 20 22.23 -22.25 4.00
C PRO A 20 22.99 -23.58 3.81
N ALA A 21 22.25 -24.65 3.54
CA ALA A 21 22.84 -25.95 3.22
C ALA A 21 23.68 -25.89 1.92
N LEU A 22 23.31 -25.05 0.96
CA LEU A 22 24.09 -24.83 -0.27
C LEU A 22 25.27 -23.86 -0.09
N GLY A 23 25.53 -23.35 1.13
CA GLY A 23 26.52 -22.31 1.38
C GLY A 23 26.13 -20.94 0.81
N LEU A 24 24.89 -20.79 0.33
CA LEU A 24 24.39 -19.56 -0.28
C LEU A 24 23.95 -18.58 0.80
N ARG A 25 24.66 -17.45 0.88
CA ARG A 25 24.17 -16.23 1.54
C ARG A 25 23.50 -15.35 0.48
N VAL A 26 22.32 -15.77 0.03
CA VAL A 26 21.45 -14.90 -0.78
C VAL A 26 20.34 -14.44 0.13
N SER A 27 20.22 -13.14 0.33
CA SER A 27 19.17 -12.58 1.18
C SER A 27 17.92 -12.38 0.33
N VAL A 28 16.75 -12.82 0.83
CA VAL A 28 15.46 -12.39 0.27
C VAL A 28 15.48 -10.86 0.21
N GLY A 29 15.21 -10.28 -0.96
CA GLY A 29 15.36 -8.84 -1.20
C GLY A 29 16.56 -8.41 -2.05
N GLU A 30 17.49 -9.32 -2.37
CA GLU A 30 18.63 -9.01 -3.25
C GLU A 30 18.30 -9.15 -4.75
N SER A 31 18.95 -8.32 -5.58
CA SER A 31 18.84 -8.39 -7.04
C SER A 31 19.42 -9.69 -7.58
N MET A 32 18.74 -10.25 -8.59
CA MET A 32 19.14 -11.49 -9.21
C MET A 32 20.45 -11.38 -10.00
N ARG A 33 21.22 -12.48 -10.04
CA ARG A 33 22.46 -12.65 -10.81
C ARG A 33 22.56 -14.08 -11.34
N GLY A 34 23.45 -14.30 -12.30
CA GLY A 34 23.77 -15.64 -12.76
C GLY A 34 22.88 -16.12 -13.91
N ILE A 35 22.82 -17.44 -14.12
CA ILE A 35 22.01 -18.11 -15.15
C ILE A 35 20.50 -17.79 -15.08
N ALA A 36 20.02 -17.29 -13.95
CA ALA A 36 18.63 -16.88 -13.80
C ALA A 36 18.34 -15.60 -14.62
N LEU A 37 19.31 -14.67 -14.73
CA LEU A 37 19.17 -13.52 -15.63
C LEU A 37 19.18 -13.95 -17.11
N GLU A 38 19.98 -14.96 -17.43
CA GLU A 38 20.01 -15.54 -18.78
C GLU A 38 18.66 -16.13 -19.15
N ALA A 39 18.05 -16.94 -18.26
CA ALA A 39 16.73 -17.52 -18.48
C ALA A 39 15.64 -16.45 -18.71
N LEU A 40 15.72 -15.30 -18.05
CA LEU A 40 14.84 -14.16 -18.35
C LEU A 40 15.11 -13.56 -19.73
N ARG A 41 16.38 -13.33 -20.06
CA ARG A 41 16.81 -12.70 -21.33
C ARG A 41 16.45 -13.56 -22.53
N THR A 42 16.66 -14.86 -22.45
CA THR A 42 16.36 -15.81 -23.52
C THR A 42 14.90 -16.24 -23.53
N ARG A 43 14.17 -16.04 -22.42
CA ARG A 43 12.83 -16.59 -22.18
C ARG A 43 12.79 -18.11 -22.37
N ASP A 44 13.90 -18.78 -22.07
CA ASP A 44 14.04 -20.22 -22.19
C ASP A 44 14.76 -20.82 -20.97
N LEU A 45 14.62 -22.13 -20.81
CA LEU A 45 15.32 -22.90 -19.79
C LEU A 45 16.83 -22.86 -20.04
N VAL A 46 17.58 -22.57 -18.99
CA VAL A 46 19.05 -22.58 -19.01
C VAL A 46 19.55 -23.70 -18.11
N VAL A 47 20.44 -24.53 -18.64
CA VAL A 47 21.08 -25.63 -17.91
C VAL A 47 22.58 -25.40 -17.84
N ALA A 48 23.09 -25.29 -16.63
CA ALA A 48 24.51 -25.24 -16.34
C ALA A 48 24.97 -26.57 -15.74
N ALA A 49 25.33 -27.54 -16.59
CA ALA A 49 25.83 -28.85 -16.16
C ALA A 49 27.12 -28.74 -15.32
N LYS A 50 27.97 -27.76 -15.64
CA LYS A 50 29.09 -27.32 -14.80
C LYS A 50 28.97 -25.83 -14.54
N TYR A 51 28.37 -25.48 -13.41
CA TYR A 51 28.02 -24.11 -13.08
C TYR A 51 29.23 -23.17 -13.12
N GLY A 52 30.36 -23.54 -12.51
CA GLY A 52 31.57 -22.71 -12.51
C GLY A 52 32.14 -22.35 -13.89
N ALA A 53 31.81 -23.13 -14.93
CA ALA A 53 32.26 -22.93 -16.30
C ALA A 53 31.22 -22.22 -17.21
N HIS A 54 29.99 -22.02 -16.72
CA HIS A 54 28.95 -21.36 -17.50
C HIS A 54 29.29 -19.85 -17.67
N PRO A 55 29.16 -19.25 -18.87
CA PRO A 55 29.50 -17.85 -19.10
C PRO A 55 28.78 -16.90 -18.13
N ASP A 56 27.47 -17.10 -17.99
CA ASP A 56 26.61 -16.28 -17.13
C ASP A 56 26.61 -16.77 -15.66
N ALA A 57 27.54 -17.62 -15.22
CA ALA A 57 27.59 -18.03 -13.81
C ALA A 57 28.01 -16.90 -12.87
N ASN A 58 27.26 -16.73 -11.78
CA ASN A 58 27.63 -15.79 -10.71
C ASN A 58 28.97 -16.19 -10.09
N ARG A 59 29.99 -15.33 -10.21
CA ARG A 59 31.36 -15.55 -9.74
C ARG A 59 31.43 -15.96 -8.26
N LEU A 60 30.59 -15.37 -7.41
CA LEU A 60 30.55 -15.66 -5.98
C LEU A 60 30.08 -17.08 -5.67
N LEU A 61 29.37 -17.72 -6.61
CA LEU A 61 28.74 -19.02 -6.39
C LEU A 61 29.48 -20.17 -7.10
N ARG A 62 30.53 -19.90 -7.89
CA ARG A 62 31.23 -20.89 -8.71
C ARG A 62 31.87 -22.03 -7.90
N GLY A 63 32.31 -21.75 -6.67
CA GLY A 63 32.89 -22.74 -5.76
C GLY A 63 31.88 -23.45 -4.85
N LEU A 64 30.61 -23.06 -4.91
CA LEU A 64 29.55 -23.55 -4.02
C LEU A 64 28.51 -24.40 -4.76
N ILE A 65 28.41 -24.23 -6.08
CA ILE A 65 27.42 -24.88 -6.93
C ILE A 65 28.15 -25.66 -8.01
N ALA A 66 27.86 -26.96 -8.11
CA ALA A 66 28.39 -27.81 -9.17
C ALA A 66 27.56 -27.70 -10.45
N SER A 67 26.23 -27.71 -10.31
CA SER A 67 25.30 -27.66 -11.45
C SER A 67 24.01 -26.91 -11.10
N ALA A 68 23.34 -26.36 -12.11
CA ALA A 68 22.12 -25.58 -11.91
C ALA A 68 21.21 -25.61 -13.14
N ILE A 69 19.93 -25.34 -12.90
CA ILE A 69 18.89 -25.19 -13.92
C ILE A 69 18.00 -24.01 -13.56
N ALA A 70 17.70 -23.16 -14.54
CA ALA A 70 16.84 -21.99 -14.37
C ALA A 70 15.77 -21.97 -15.45
N ALA A 71 14.52 -21.80 -15.05
CA ALA A 71 13.39 -21.61 -15.96
C ALA A 71 12.78 -20.21 -15.75
N PRO A 72 12.37 -19.51 -16.82
CA PRO A 72 11.59 -18.30 -16.68
C PRO A 72 10.17 -18.65 -16.21
N LEU A 73 9.60 -17.76 -15.39
CA LEU A 73 8.19 -17.77 -15.04
C LEU A 73 7.50 -16.80 -15.98
N ILE A 74 6.73 -17.34 -16.93
CA ILE A 74 6.02 -16.55 -17.95
C ILE A 74 4.52 -16.81 -17.79
N ALA A 75 3.74 -15.77 -17.58
CA ALA A 75 2.29 -15.83 -17.54
C ALA A 75 1.72 -14.83 -18.56
N HIS A 76 0.79 -15.27 -19.39
CA HIS A 76 0.17 -14.44 -20.44
C HIS A 76 1.16 -13.70 -21.37
N GLY A 77 2.33 -14.30 -21.61
CA GLY A 77 3.40 -13.70 -22.44
C GLY A 77 4.33 -12.74 -21.68
N GLU A 78 4.03 -12.43 -20.42
CA GLU A 78 4.82 -11.52 -19.58
C GLU A 78 5.74 -12.29 -18.62
N LEU A 79 6.93 -11.74 -18.39
CA LEU A 79 7.91 -12.31 -17.45
C LEU A 79 7.56 -11.91 -16.02
N VAL A 80 7.13 -12.89 -15.23
CA VAL A 80 6.79 -12.73 -13.82
C VAL A 80 8.01 -12.96 -12.92
N GLY A 81 8.97 -13.78 -13.38
CA GLY A 81 10.12 -14.15 -12.55
C GLY A 81 10.95 -15.31 -13.09
N THR A 82 11.68 -15.97 -12.20
CA THR A 82 12.44 -17.20 -12.48
C THR A 82 12.27 -18.24 -11.39
N LEU A 83 12.34 -19.50 -11.80
CA LEU A 83 12.49 -20.66 -10.92
C LEU A 83 13.87 -21.27 -11.16
N THR A 84 14.71 -21.23 -10.13
CA THR A 84 16.09 -21.73 -10.23
C THR A 84 16.36 -22.80 -9.19
N ALA A 85 16.95 -23.91 -9.63
CA ALA A 85 17.45 -24.97 -8.77
C ALA A 85 18.97 -25.10 -8.91
N TYR A 86 19.63 -25.32 -7.78
CA TYR A 86 21.08 -25.43 -7.65
C TYR A 86 21.42 -26.76 -6.98
N SER A 87 22.55 -27.36 -7.37
CA SER A 87 23.08 -28.59 -6.78
C SER A 87 24.55 -28.41 -6.41
N ARG A 88 24.93 -28.88 -5.22
CA ARG A 88 26.33 -28.94 -4.76
C ARG A 88 27.12 -30.05 -5.42
N GLU A 89 26.44 -31.11 -5.83
CA GLU A 89 27.04 -32.24 -6.54
C GLU A 89 26.72 -32.13 -8.04
N PRO A 90 27.63 -32.60 -8.92
CA PRO A 90 27.36 -32.67 -10.35
C PRO A 90 26.07 -33.44 -10.60
N ARG A 91 25.11 -32.81 -11.29
CA ARG A 91 23.83 -33.42 -11.61
C ARG A 91 23.54 -33.26 -13.09
N VAL A 92 23.12 -34.35 -13.73
CA VAL A 92 22.61 -34.31 -15.10
C VAL A 92 21.12 -33.97 -15.04
N PHE A 93 20.75 -32.85 -15.65
CA PHE A 93 19.35 -32.48 -15.85
C PHE A 93 18.88 -33.09 -17.16
N THR A 94 18.39 -34.34 -17.09
CA THR A 94 17.85 -35.07 -18.25
C THR A 94 16.72 -34.30 -18.92
N ASP A 95 16.40 -34.61 -20.18
CA ASP A 95 15.28 -33.97 -20.88
C ASP A 95 13.96 -34.12 -20.12
N GLU A 96 13.77 -35.24 -19.42
CA GLU A 96 12.62 -35.43 -18.54
C GLU A 96 12.62 -34.44 -17.37
N THR A 97 13.76 -34.27 -16.69
CA THR A 97 13.91 -33.28 -15.61
C THR A 97 13.67 -31.87 -16.13
N GLN A 98 14.21 -31.54 -17.31
CA GLN A 98 14.01 -30.24 -17.95
C GLN A 98 12.53 -30.00 -18.28
N ARG A 99 11.82 -31.00 -18.81
CA ARG A 99 10.37 -30.94 -19.06
C ARG A 99 9.59 -30.70 -17.76
N LEU A 100 9.91 -31.42 -16.68
CA LEU A 100 9.26 -31.23 -15.38
C LEU A 100 9.50 -29.82 -14.82
N VAL A 101 10.73 -29.31 -14.90
CA VAL A 101 11.03 -27.95 -14.42
C VAL A 101 10.27 -26.91 -15.24
N ARG A 102 10.18 -27.06 -16.57
CA ARG A 102 9.35 -26.19 -17.42
C ARG A 102 7.88 -26.24 -17.02
N LEU A 103 7.33 -27.43 -16.75
CA LEU A 103 5.94 -27.59 -16.33
C LEU A 103 5.67 -26.90 -14.98
N TYR A 104 6.53 -27.12 -13.98
CA TYR A 104 6.40 -26.46 -12.68
C TYR A 104 6.59 -24.95 -12.79
N ALA A 105 7.51 -24.47 -13.63
CA ALA A 105 7.70 -23.04 -13.87
C ALA A 105 6.44 -22.41 -14.50
N ALA A 106 5.84 -23.08 -15.50
CA ALA A 106 4.61 -22.60 -16.12
C ALA A 106 3.44 -22.55 -15.12
N GLN A 107 3.25 -23.60 -14.31
CA GLN A 107 2.20 -23.62 -13.28
C GLN A 107 2.43 -22.56 -12.20
N ALA A 108 3.66 -22.42 -11.71
CA ALA A 108 4.00 -21.39 -10.73
C ALA A 108 3.77 -19.99 -11.28
N ALA A 109 4.14 -19.72 -12.54
CA ALA A 109 3.94 -18.43 -13.18
C ALA A 109 2.47 -18.02 -13.21
N ILE A 110 1.58 -18.94 -13.60
CA ILE A 110 0.13 -18.71 -13.62
C ILE A 110 -0.39 -18.45 -12.20
N ALA A 111 0.01 -19.27 -11.22
CA ALA A 111 -0.44 -19.11 -9.84
C ALA A 111 -0.01 -17.77 -9.23
N ILE A 112 1.23 -17.34 -9.49
CA ILE A 112 1.74 -16.03 -9.04
C ILE A 112 0.97 -14.90 -9.71
N ALA A 113 0.81 -14.95 -11.04
CA ALA A 113 0.06 -13.91 -11.77
C ALA A 113 -1.39 -13.80 -11.30
N ASN A 114 -2.06 -14.93 -11.02
CA ASN A 114 -3.41 -14.95 -10.47
C ASN A 114 -3.47 -14.38 -9.05
N ALA A 115 -2.47 -14.67 -8.20
CA ALA A 115 -2.40 -14.13 -6.85
C ALA A 115 -2.20 -12.61 -6.87
N ASP A 116 -1.32 -12.11 -7.75
CA ASP A 116 -1.08 -10.68 -7.93
C ASP A 116 -2.33 -9.97 -8.48
N LEU A 117 -3.00 -10.55 -9.48
CA LEU A 117 -4.24 -10.02 -10.02
C LEU A 117 -5.36 -9.97 -8.97
N LEU A 118 -5.49 -11.03 -8.17
CA LEU A 118 -6.46 -11.09 -7.08
C LEU A 118 -6.14 -10.06 -5.99
N ALA A 119 -4.87 -9.88 -5.63
CA ALA A 119 -4.43 -8.88 -4.67
C ALA A 119 -4.73 -7.47 -5.19
N GLU A 120 -4.43 -7.18 -6.46
CA GLU A 120 -4.73 -5.89 -7.08
C GLU A 120 -6.23 -5.65 -7.17
N THR A 121 -7.01 -6.65 -7.59
CA THR A 121 -8.48 -6.55 -7.65
C THR A 121 -9.06 -6.26 -6.26
N ARG A 122 -8.56 -6.93 -5.22
CA ARG A 122 -8.97 -6.68 -3.84
C ARG A 122 -8.57 -5.29 -3.36
N ARG A 123 -7.38 -4.80 -3.75
CA ARG A 123 -6.93 -3.45 -3.43
C ARG A 123 -7.80 -2.40 -4.11
N LEU A 124 -8.05 -2.52 -5.41
CA LEU A 124 -8.93 -1.60 -6.16
C LEU A 124 -10.36 -1.63 -5.63
N ALA A 125 -10.85 -2.79 -5.19
CA ALA A 125 -12.15 -2.89 -4.55
C ALA A 125 -12.19 -2.23 -3.16
N ARG A 126 -11.06 -2.17 -2.45
CA ARG A 126 -10.99 -1.75 -1.05
C ARG A 126 -10.52 -0.32 -0.82
N ASP A 127 -9.54 0.12 -1.58
CA ASP A 127 -8.78 1.33 -1.35
C ASP A 127 -9.19 2.42 -2.37
N ASP A 128 -8.94 3.68 -2.02
CA ASP A 128 -9.00 4.82 -2.92
C ASP A 128 -7.71 4.88 -3.75
N ASP A 129 -7.82 4.90 -5.08
CA ASP A 129 -6.67 4.82 -5.99
C ASP A 129 -5.69 5.99 -5.85
N LEU A 130 -6.16 7.16 -5.42
CA LEU A 130 -5.31 8.35 -5.31
C LEU A 130 -4.49 8.35 -4.02
N THR A 131 -5.13 8.06 -2.91
CA THR A 131 -4.59 8.25 -1.56
C THR A 131 -4.17 6.94 -0.88
N GLY A 132 -4.62 5.80 -1.43
CA GLY A 132 -4.40 4.45 -0.92
C GLY A 132 -5.06 4.17 0.44
N VAL A 133 -5.86 5.09 0.99
CA VAL A 133 -6.68 4.82 2.20
C VAL A 133 -7.92 4.03 1.78
N LEU A 134 -8.76 3.58 2.72
CA LEU A 134 -9.98 2.88 2.32
C LEU A 134 -10.88 3.77 1.45
N ASN A 135 -11.59 3.17 0.50
CA ASN A 135 -12.65 3.87 -0.22
C ASN A 135 -13.96 3.90 0.58
N ARG A 136 -14.93 4.69 0.11
CA ARG A 136 -16.25 4.83 0.73
C ARG A 136 -16.93 3.49 1.00
N ARG A 137 -16.89 2.56 0.06
CA ARG A 137 -17.55 1.26 0.19
C ARG A 137 -16.96 0.46 1.36
N SER A 138 -15.64 0.37 1.44
CA SER A 138 -14.96 -0.37 2.51
C SER A 138 -15.14 0.26 3.89
N LEU A 139 -15.21 1.59 3.94
CA LEU A 139 -15.56 2.29 5.17
C LEU A 139 -16.94 1.87 5.68
N LEU A 140 -17.96 1.88 4.81
CA LEU A 140 -19.32 1.53 5.20
C LEU A 140 -19.41 0.08 5.70
N GLU A 141 -18.82 -0.87 4.96
CA GLU A 141 -18.74 -2.27 5.38
C GLU A 141 -18.07 -2.42 6.77
N ARG A 142 -17.03 -1.62 7.04
CA ARG A 142 -16.32 -1.63 8.32
C ARG A 142 -17.11 -0.96 9.46
N LEU A 143 -17.78 0.14 9.17
CA LEU A 143 -18.61 0.87 10.13
C LEU A 143 -19.81 0.02 10.56
N GLU A 144 -20.49 -0.64 9.63
CA GLU A 144 -21.57 -1.58 9.94
C GLU A 144 -21.10 -2.74 10.83
N ALA A 145 -19.93 -3.31 10.52
CA ALA A 145 -19.33 -4.36 11.34
C ALA A 145 -18.99 -3.86 12.75
N GLU A 146 -18.47 -2.64 12.88
CA GLU A 146 -18.15 -2.03 14.17
C GLU A 146 -19.41 -1.73 14.99
N ILE A 147 -20.45 -1.16 14.38
CA ILE A 147 -21.77 -0.95 15.03
C ILE A 147 -22.33 -2.27 15.56
N SER A 148 -22.27 -3.32 14.74
CA SER A 148 -22.75 -4.66 15.12
C SER A 148 -21.95 -5.23 16.29
N SER A 149 -20.63 -5.05 16.28
CA SER A 149 -19.75 -5.49 17.38
C SER A 149 -20.00 -4.69 18.66
N ALA A 150 -19.99 -3.37 18.57
CA ALA A 150 -20.18 -2.46 19.69
C ALA A 150 -21.56 -2.64 20.35
N SER A 151 -22.61 -2.84 19.56
CA SER A 151 -23.96 -3.14 20.06
C SER A 151 -24.02 -4.44 20.88
N ARG A 152 -23.22 -5.45 20.51
CA ARG A 152 -23.18 -6.74 21.24
C ARG A 152 -22.37 -6.67 22.52
N HIS A 153 -21.26 -5.93 22.52
CA HIS A 153 -20.30 -5.92 23.63
C HIS A 153 -20.43 -4.70 24.55
N GLY A 154 -21.24 -3.71 24.19
CA GLY A 154 -21.38 -2.46 24.93
C GLY A 154 -20.18 -1.52 24.77
N ASP A 155 -19.38 -1.70 23.71
CA ASP A 155 -18.25 -0.82 23.43
C ASP A 155 -18.71 0.52 22.86
N ALA A 156 -17.93 1.58 23.08
CA ALA A 156 -18.11 2.88 22.46
C ALA A 156 -17.01 3.13 21.42
N PHE A 157 -17.33 3.82 20.33
CA PHE A 157 -16.36 4.19 19.30
C PHE A 157 -16.66 5.58 18.73
N ALA A 158 -15.71 6.13 17.99
CA ALA A 158 -15.85 7.44 17.34
C ALA A 158 -15.89 7.32 15.82
N VAL A 159 -16.69 8.16 15.19
CA VAL A 159 -16.64 8.45 13.74
C VAL A 159 -16.26 9.91 13.58
N VAL A 160 -15.29 10.21 12.72
CA VAL A 160 -14.82 11.58 12.48
C VAL A 160 -14.95 11.90 11.01
N MET A 161 -15.74 12.92 10.68
CA MET A 161 -15.75 13.53 9.36
C MET A 161 -14.65 14.59 9.28
N CYS A 162 -13.94 14.61 8.17
CA CYS A 162 -12.85 15.55 7.89
C CYS A 162 -12.97 16.09 6.47
N ASP A 163 -12.89 17.40 6.31
CA ASP A 163 -12.88 18.08 5.00
C ASP A 163 -11.60 18.91 4.88
N VAL A 164 -10.89 18.76 3.77
CA VAL A 164 -9.71 19.58 3.46
C VAL A 164 -10.17 20.93 2.88
N ASP A 165 -10.19 21.94 3.75
CA ASP A 165 -10.72 23.27 3.42
C ASP A 165 -9.98 23.89 2.22
N GLY A 166 -10.71 24.40 1.23
CA GLY A 166 -10.12 25.23 0.18
C GLY A 166 -9.30 24.49 -0.87
N LEU A 167 -9.43 23.15 -0.96
CA LEU A 167 -8.79 22.36 -2.02
C LEU A 167 -9.13 22.89 -3.43
N LYS A 168 -10.36 23.37 -3.64
CA LYS A 168 -10.76 24.01 -4.90
C LYS A 168 -9.85 25.19 -5.27
N GLY A 169 -9.48 26.04 -4.32
CA GLY A 169 -8.57 27.17 -4.59
C GLY A 169 -7.16 26.72 -5.00
N VAL A 170 -6.67 25.62 -4.43
CA VAL A 170 -5.42 24.98 -4.86
C VAL A 170 -5.56 24.44 -6.28
N ASN A 171 -6.65 23.72 -6.58
CA ASN A 171 -6.89 23.19 -7.92
C ASN A 171 -6.98 24.29 -8.98
N ASP A 172 -7.71 25.36 -8.69
CA ASP A 172 -7.94 26.47 -9.61
C ASP A 172 -6.63 27.25 -9.87
N SER A 173 -5.74 27.34 -8.87
CA SER A 173 -4.49 28.13 -8.96
C SER A 173 -3.29 27.31 -9.45
N ALA A 174 -3.17 26.07 -9.00
CA ALA A 174 -1.99 25.21 -9.15
C ALA A 174 -2.26 23.95 -9.98
N GLY A 175 -3.52 23.69 -10.34
CA GLY A 175 -3.95 22.54 -11.11
C GLY A 175 -4.25 21.30 -10.26
N HIS A 176 -5.04 20.38 -10.83
CA HIS A 176 -5.48 19.16 -10.15
C HIS A 176 -4.34 18.22 -9.72
N LEU A 177 -3.22 18.21 -10.44
CA LEU A 177 -2.07 17.40 -10.04
C LEU A 177 -1.51 17.84 -8.69
N VAL A 178 -1.51 19.15 -8.42
CA VAL A 178 -1.05 19.69 -7.13
C VAL A 178 -2.09 19.44 -6.03
N GLY A 179 -3.38 19.60 -6.32
CA GLY A 179 -4.43 19.21 -5.37
C GLY A 179 -4.41 17.71 -5.03
N ASN A 180 -4.05 16.87 -5.98
CA ASN A 180 -3.84 15.43 -5.74
C ASN A 180 -2.68 15.19 -4.75
N GLU A 181 -1.60 15.96 -4.82
CA GLU A 181 -0.50 15.87 -3.84
C GLU A 181 -0.93 16.35 -2.45
N VAL A 182 -1.77 17.39 -2.36
CA VAL A 182 -2.39 17.83 -1.10
C VAL A 182 -3.19 16.68 -0.46
N LEU A 183 -4.04 16.00 -1.24
CA LEU A 183 -4.85 14.89 -0.76
C LEU A 183 -4.01 13.69 -0.31
N LYS A 184 -2.95 13.35 -1.06
CA LYS A 184 -2.00 12.29 -0.68
C LYS A 184 -1.28 12.61 0.62
N ALA A 185 -0.80 13.85 0.77
CA ALA A 185 -0.12 14.30 1.98
C ALA A 185 -1.05 14.27 3.19
N ALA A 186 -2.30 14.74 3.03
CA ALA A 186 -3.31 14.69 4.08
C ALA A 186 -3.63 13.25 4.51
N ALA A 187 -3.88 12.36 3.54
CA ALA A 187 -4.17 10.95 3.80
C ALA A 187 -3.01 10.22 4.50
N ARG A 188 -1.77 10.50 4.07
CA ARG A 188 -0.55 9.98 4.70
C ARG A 188 -0.45 10.45 6.16
N ALA A 189 -0.59 11.75 6.38
CA ALA A 189 -0.52 12.36 7.71
C ALA A 189 -1.55 11.79 8.68
N MET A 190 -2.80 11.60 8.23
CA MET A 190 -3.84 10.94 9.01
C MET A 190 -3.43 9.51 9.36
N ARG A 191 -3.03 8.71 8.36
CA ARG A 191 -2.66 7.31 8.55
C ARG A 191 -1.47 7.11 9.48
N GLU A 192 -0.44 7.95 9.37
CA GLU A 192 0.76 7.90 10.23
C GLU A 192 0.47 8.28 11.69
N THR A 193 -0.62 9.03 11.93
CA THR A 193 -1.00 9.49 13.27
C THR A 193 -1.98 8.54 13.96
N THR A 194 -2.73 7.76 13.17
CA THR A 194 -3.70 6.76 13.64
C THR A 194 -3.04 5.42 13.98
N ARG A 195 -3.73 4.58 14.75
CA ARG A 195 -3.28 3.23 15.12
C ARG A 195 -3.61 2.22 14.02
N ALA A 196 -3.12 0.99 14.16
CA ALA A 196 -3.35 -0.08 13.19
C ALA A 196 -4.83 -0.52 13.12
N GLU A 197 -5.55 -0.42 14.24
CA GLU A 197 -6.99 -0.73 14.33
C GLU A 197 -7.90 0.39 13.84
N ASP A 198 -7.40 1.63 13.80
CA ASP A 198 -8.11 2.79 13.30
C ASP A 198 -8.21 2.71 11.78
N VAL A 199 -9.28 3.28 11.24
CA VAL A 199 -9.48 3.36 9.80
C VAL A 199 -9.45 4.80 9.36
N VAL A 200 -8.74 5.06 8.27
CA VAL A 200 -8.85 6.29 7.47
C VAL A 200 -9.44 5.87 6.14
N ALA A 201 -10.44 6.62 5.67
CA ALA A 201 -11.09 6.40 4.40
C ALA A 201 -11.32 7.73 3.68
N ARG A 202 -11.29 7.71 2.35
CA ARG A 202 -11.71 8.84 1.52
C ARG A 202 -13.11 8.56 0.97
N VAL A 203 -14.05 9.45 1.28
CA VAL A 203 -15.48 9.27 0.94
C VAL A 203 -15.96 10.20 -0.17
N GLY A 204 -15.22 11.27 -0.41
CA GLY A 204 -15.51 12.30 -1.41
C GLY A 204 -14.24 12.90 -2.03
N GLY A 205 -14.38 14.04 -2.69
CA GLY A 205 -13.26 14.72 -3.37
C GLY A 205 -12.18 15.17 -2.39
N ASP A 206 -12.59 15.91 -1.36
CA ASP A 206 -11.80 16.49 -0.27
C ASP A 206 -12.19 15.95 1.11
N GLU A 207 -13.10 14.97 1.15
CA GLU A 207 -13.69 14.43 2.36
C GLU A 207 -13.06 13.08 2.76
N PHE A 208 -12.68 13.00 4.02
CA PHE A 208 -12.17 11.81 4.69
C PHE A 208 -13.05 11.46 5.89
N VAL A 209 -13.14 10.16 6.18
CA VAL A 209 -13.73 9.66 7.42
C VAL A 209 -12.72 8.83 8.17
N LEU A 210 -12.65 9.06 9.48
CA LEU A 210 -11.93 8.19 10.40
C LEU A 210 -12.90 7.41 11.26
N LEU A 211 -12.67 6.10 11.39
CA LEU A 211 -13.37 5.25 12.35
C LEU A 211 -12.35 4.84 13.42
N LEU A 212 -12.68 5.13 14.68
CA LEU A 212 -11.80 4.93 15.84
C LEU A 212 -12.46 3.92 16.79
N PRO A 213 -12.28 2.60 16.57
CA PRO A 213 -12.86 1.55 17.40
C PRO A 213 -12.48 1.73 18.88
N ARG A 214 -13.40 1.40 19.79
CA ARG A 214 -13.15 1.36 21.24
C ARG A 214 -12.48 2.64 21.79
N THR A 215 -12.87 3.79 21.24
CA THR A 215 -12.25 5.08 21.56
C THR A 215 -13.26 6.03 22.19
N ALA A 216 -13.04 6.35 23.46
CA ALA A 216 -13.86 7.28 24.23
C ALA A 216 -13.66 8.75 23.79
N PRO A 217 -14.56 9.67 24.21
CA PRO A 217 -14.55 11.06 23.75
C PRO A 217 -13.23 11.83 23.92
N LEU A 218 -12.59 11.73 25.08
CA LEU A 218 -11.34 12.47 25.37
C LEU A 218 -10.16 11.98 24.50
N PRO A 219 -9.84 10.67 24.44
CA PRO A 219 -8.80 10.16 23.55
C PRO A 219 -9.00 10.49 22.07
N ALA A 220 -10.22 10.40 21.55
CA ALA A 220 -10.48 10.70 20.14
C ALA A 220 -10.32 12.20 19.85
N ARG A 221 -10.79 13.10 20.73
CA ARG A 221 -10.52 14.54 20.60
C ARG A 221 -9.01 14.83 20.60
N ALA A 222 -8.25 14.18 21.48
CA ALA A 222 -6.80 14.31 21.52
C ALA A 222 -6.13 13.80 20.23
N LEU A 223 -6.59 12.68 19.66
CA LEU A 223 -6.11 12.17 18.37
C LEU A 223 -6.40 13.15 17.24
N ILE A 224 -7.62 13.70 17.16
CA ILE A 224 -7.96 14.70 16.14
C ILE A 224 -7.13 15.98 16.31
N GLY A 225 -6.85 16.41 17.54
CA GLY A 225 -5.91 17.50 17.80
C GLY A 225 -4.49 17.22 17.26
N ARG A 226 -3.99 15.99 17.44
CA ARG A 226 -2.69 15.57 16.88
C ARG A 226 -2.70 15.50 15.36
N ILE A 227 -3.76 14.96 14.75
CA ILE A 227 -3.92 14.93 13.29
C ILE A 227 -3.93 16.35 12.73
N GLY A 228 -4.73 17.24 13.34
CA GLY A 228 -4.78 18.65 12.93
C GLY A 228 -3.42 19.35 13.07
N ALA A 229 -2.63 19.04 14.09
CA ALA A 229 -1.26 19.54 14.23
C ALA A 229 -0.33 18.98 13.14
N ARG A 230 -0.35 17.66 12.93
CA ARG A 230 0.45 17.00 11.89
C ARG A 230 0.16 17.56 10.51
N LEU A 231 -1.11 17.79 10.17
CA LEU A 231 -1.51 18.38 8.89
C LEU A 231 -0.97 19.80 8.69
N ARG A 232 -0.87 20.61 9.75
CA ARG A 232 -0.29 21.96 9.67
C ARG A 232 1.22 21.96 9.40
N ASP A 233 1.91 20.90 9.81
CA ASP A 233 3.35 20.74 9.62
C ASP A 233 3.70 20.15 8.23
N GLU A 234 2.71 19.57 7.54
CA GLU A 234 2.88 19.00 6.21
C GLU A 234 2.84 20.08 5.11
N HIS A 235 3.59 19.81 4.05
CA HIS A 235 3.76 20.74 2.94
C HIS A 235 3.60 20.02 1.60
N TYR A 236 3.06 20.73 0.61
CA TYR A 236 3.05 20.30 -0.79
C TYR A 236 4.01 21.16 -1.62
N THR A 237 4.57 20.58 -2.67
CA THR A 237 5.49 21.30 -3.57
C THR A 237 4.72 21.88 -4.75
N TRP A 238 4.83 23.19 -4.94
CA TRP A 238 4.31 23.88 -6.11
C TRP A 238 5.22 25.06 -6.46
N ALA A 239 5.45 25.28 -7.76
CA ALA A 239 6.36 26.31 -8.28
C ALA A 239 7.76 26.29 -7.63
N GLY A 240 8.29 25.11 -7.32
CA GLY A 240 9.60 24.93 -6.69
C GLY A 240 9.67 25.35 -5.22
N ARG A 241 8.53 25.61 -4.56
CA ARG A 241 8.44 26.02 -3.16
C ARG A 241 7.62 25.02 -2.36
N ALA A 242 7.94 24.91 -1.06
CA ALA A 242 7.12 24.22 -0.10
C ALA A 242 5.98 25.16 0.35
N ASN A 243 4.74 24.70 0.22
CA ASN A 243 3.55 25.43 0.62
C ASN A 243 2.84 24.62 1.70
N PRO A 244 2.35 25.25 2.79
CA PRO A 244 1.65 24.53 3.85
C PRO A 244 0.37 23.88 3.31
N LEU A 245 -0.01 22.72 3.83
CA LEU A 245 -1.31 22.15 3.49
C LEU A 245 -2.46 23.10 3.88
N PRO A 246 -3.57 23.08 3.14
CA PRO A 246 -4.78 23.74 3.59
C PRO A 246 -5.24 23.20 4.95
N ARG A 247 -5.98 24.04 5.69
CA ARG A 247 -6.60 23.62 6.96
C ARG A 247 -7.57 22.46 6.68
N ALA A 248 -7.74 21.58 7.66
CA ALA A 248 -8.84 20.62 7.67
C ALA A 248 -9.86 20.98 8.75
N SER A 249 -11.14 20.83 8.41
CA SER A 249 -12.26 20.92 9.36
C SER A 249 -12.63 19.54 9.87
N PHE A 250 -13.01 19.43 11.15
CA PHE A 250 -13.33 18.14 11.77
C PHE A 250 -14.65 18.15 12.52
N GLY A 251 -15.41 17.06 12.41
CA GLY A 251 -16.59 16.80 13.20
C GLY A 251 -16.61 15.38 13.73
N ILE A 252 -16.86 15.20 15.02
CA ILE A 252 -16.82 13.88 15.67
C ILE A 252 -18.23 13.47 16.11
N ALA A 253 -18.60 12.23 15.85
CA ALA A 253 -19.76 11.55 16.42
C ALA A 253 -19.34 10.33 17.24
N TRP A 254 -20.17 9.99 18.22
CA TRP A 254 -19.93 8.93 19.19
C TRP A 254 -21.05 7.89 19.12
N PHE A 255 -20.67 6.63 19.02
CA PHE A 255 -21.60 5.54 19.22
C PHE A 255 -21.62 5.14 20.70
N PRO A 256 -22.81 4.93 21.31
CA PRO A 256 -24.14 5.01 20.70
C PRO A 256 -24.85 6.38 20.84
N GLU A 257 -24.21 7.38 21.47
CA GLU A 257 -24.85 8.63 21.88
C GLU A 257 -25.42 9.46 20.71
N ASP A 258 -24.72 9.48 19.58
CA ASP A 258 -25.08 10.27 18.39
C ASP A 258 -25.80 9.45 17.31
N GLY A 259 -25.96 8.15 17.50
CA GLY A 259 -26.59 7.28 16.53
C GLY A 259 -26.29 5.80 16.77
N ARG A 260 -27.19 4.94 16.27
CA ARG A 260 -27.02 3.47 16.31
C ARG A 260 -26.93 2.82 14.93
N ASP A 261 -26.91 3.63 13.88
CA ASP A 261 -26.72 3.23 12.50
C ASP A 261 -25.68 4.15 11.83
N ALA A 262 -25.20 3.74 10.65
CA ALA A 262 -24.14 4.44 9.95
C ALA A 262 -24.57 5.86 9.52
N ASP A 263 -25.81 6.02 9.06
CA ASP A 263 -26.32 7.30 8.55
C ASP A 263 -26.43 8.34 9.67
N ALA A 264 -26.95 7.96 10.84
CA ALA A 264 -27.04 8.84 12.00
C ALA A 264 -25.66 9.30 12.48
N LEU A 265 -24.69 8.38 12.59
CA LEU A 265 -23.33 8.69 13.01
C LEU A 265 -22.60 9.60 12.01
N LEU A 266 -22.68 9.29 10.72
CA LEU A 266 -22.07 10.09 9.67
C LEU A 266 -22.72 11.47 9.57
N GLY A 267 -24.04 11.55 9.67
CA GLY A 267 -24.78 12.81 9.66
C GLY A 267 -24.45 13.72 10.86
N ALA A 268 -24.33 13.14 12.06
CA ALA A 268 -23.93 13.89 13.25
C ALA A 268 -22.48 14.40 13.16
N ALA A 269 -21.56 13.58 12.61
CA ALA A 269 -20.18 13.97 12.38
C ALA A 269 -20.07 15.08 11.33
N ASP A 270 -20.80 14.96 10.22
CA ASP A 270 -20.85 15.96 9.14
C ASP A 270 -21.38 17.31 9.63
N ALA A 271 -22.51 17.31 10.35
CA ALA A 271 -23.09 18.54 10.90
C ALA A 271 -22.11 19.31 11.79
N ARG A 272 -21.32 18.60 12.61
CA ARG A 272 -20.29 19.21 13.48
C ARG A 272 -19.07 19.68 12.70
N MET A 273 -18.69 18.97 11.64
CA MET A 273 -17.62 19.39 10.75
C MET A 273 -18.00 20.68 10.01
N TYR A 274 -19.24 20.77 9.54
CA TYR A 274 -19.76 21.95 8.88
C TYR A 274 -19.76 23.18 9.82
N GLN A 275 -20.09 22.99 11.10
CA GLN A 275 -19.99 24.04 12.13
C GLN A 275 -18.54 24.51 12.31
N ASP A 276 -17.58 23.59 12.40
CA ASP A 276 -16.16 23.91 12.50
C ASP A 276 -15.65 24.68 11.27
N LYS A 277 -16.04 24.25 10.07
CA LYS A 277 -15.72 24.92 8.79
C LYS A 277 -16.26 26.34 8.72
N THR A 278 -17.51 26.53 9.14
CA THR A 278 -18.17 27.84 9.14
C THR A 278 -17.50 28.79 10.12
N ARG A 279 -17.23 28.33 11.35
CA ARG A 279 -16.53 29.13 12.38
C ARG A 279 -15.13 29.54 11.92
N ALA A 280 -14.38 28.63 11.30
CA ALA A 280 -13.05 28.93 10.77
C ALA A 280 -13.09 29.98 9.64
N ARG A 281 -14.13 29.95 8.81
CA ARG A 281 -14.34 30.95 7.75
C ARG A 281 -14.67 32.33 8.34
N GLU A 282 -15.56 32.40 9.31
CA GLU A 282 -15.93 33.65 9.99
C GLU A 282 -14.73 34.32 10.66
N MET A 283 -13.92 33.55 11.40
CA MET A 283 -12.71 34.06 12.06
C MET A 283 -11.68 34.65 11.08
N ARG A 284 -11.57 34.09 9.87
CA ARG A 284 -10.70 34.63 8.82
C ARG A 284 -11.22 35.96 8.25
N VAL A 285 -12.53 36.09 8.08
CA VAL A 285 -13.15 37.32 7.57
C VAL A 285 -12.99 38.45 8.58
N THR A 286 -13.22 38.19 9.88
CA THR A 286 -13.03 39.19 10.92
C THR A 286 -11.56 39.61 11.05
N ALA A 287 -10.61 38.66 11.02
CA ALA A 287 -9.19 38.98 11.10
C ALA A 287 -8.69 39.79 9.90
N ALA A 288 -9.25 39.58 8.70
CA ALA A 288 -8.95 40.39 7.52
C ALA A 288 -9.54 41.80 7.64
N ALA A 289 -10.75 41.94 8.18
CA ALA A 289 -11.40 43.24 8.38
C ALA A 289 -10.76 44.09 9.49
N GLU A 290 -10.07 43.47 10.45
CA GLU A 290 -9.30 44.17 11.50
C GLU A 290 -7.88 44.57 11.04
N ALA A 291 -7.42 44.04 9.90
CA ALA A 291 -6.09 44.31 9.34
C ALA A 291 -6.08 45.41 8.27
N ASP A 292 -7.27 45.83 7.80
CA ASP A 292 -7.51 46.96 6.89
C ASP A 292 -7.86 48.25 7.67
#